data_AF-A0A522QP88-F1
#
_entry.id   AF-A0A522QP88-F1
#
_cell.length_a   1.000
_cell.length_b   1.000
_cell.length_c   1.000
_cell.angle_alpha   90.00
_cell.angle_beta   90.00
_cell.angle_gamma   90.00
#
_symmetry.space_group_name_H-M   'P 1'
#
loop_
_entity.id
_entity.type
_entity.pdbx_description
1 polymer ?
#
loop_
_entity_poly.entity_id
_entity_poly.type
_entity_poly.pdbx_seq_one_letter_code
_entity_poly.pdbx_strand_id
1 'polypeptide(L)'
;YDPPEQLGADRWLSLVGMLSDFTADACRDAPGGLMLATFGTATTIDTATPDAVAPDTIAMPASNRTATRDVQPAGAARRPAAWAFRGGLILPGPAMMHSALARGTALLPDADGEVADYPTRTLDAIASGIAAAQAGALVRQWAVGLKRHGQPPRVYVTGGGWPALADEVKRQLAHAQAQAGVAQRPARWLPAPVLDGLAAMARSGVGAAASAGVAQ
;
A
#
# COMPACT_ATOMS: atom_id res chain seq x y z
N TYR A 1 -8.35 8.99 8.04
CA TYR A 1 -8.01 10.41 8.23
C TYR A 1 -8.91 10.93 9.30
N ASP A 2 -8.38 11.74 10.22
CA ASP A 2 -9.19 12.28 11.33
C ASP A 2 -10.33 13.15 10.78
N PRO A 3 -10.07 14.08 9.84
CA PRO A 3 -11.10 14.59 8.92
C PRO A 3 -11.01 13.87 7.56
N PRO A 4 -12.00 13.03 7.18
CA PRO A 4 -11.97 12.24 5.95
C PRO A 4 -11.73 13.05 4.66
N GLU A 5 -12.24 14.27 4.59
CA GLU A 5 -12.17 15.19 3.45
C GLU A 5 -10.74 15.68 3.12
N GLN A 6 -9.79 15.51 4.04
CA GLN A 6 -8.38 15.86 3.80
C GLN A 6 -7.62 14.80 3.00
N LEU A 7 -8.20 13.62 2.81
CA LEU A 7 -7.64 12.62 1.91
C LEU A 7 -7.89 13.06 0.46
N GLY A 8 -6.81 13.20 -0.32
CA GLY A 8 -6.91 13.47 -1.75
C GLY A 8 -7.80 12.46 -2.47
N ALA A 9 -8.67 12.95 -3.36
CA ALA A 9 -9.63 12.11 -4.09
C ALA A 9 -8.93 11.06 -4.97
N ASP A 10 -7.77 11.40 -5.52
CA ASP A 10 -6.90 10.51 -6.29
C ASP A 10 -6.39 9.33 -5.45
N ARG A 11 -5.91 9.59 -4.23
CA ARG A 11 -5.44 8.55 -3.29
C ARG A 11 -6.59 7.67 -2.85
N TRP A 12 -7.74 8.27 -2.54
CA TRP A 12 -8.94 7.53 -2.17
C TRP A 12 -9.40 6.60 -3.31
N LEU A 13 -9.54 7.11 -4.53
CA LEU A 13 -9.90 6.31 -5.70
C LEU A 13 -8.87 5.21 -5.97
N SER A 14 -7.58 5.49 -5.79
CA SER A 14 -6.53 4.49 -5.96
C SER A 14 -6.65 3.33 -4.96
N LEU A 15 -7.03 3.61 -3.71
CA LEU A 15 -7.31 2.59 -2.71
C LEU A 15 -8.52 1.73 -3.09
N VAL A 16 -9.57 2.35 -3.63
CA VAL A 16 -10.74 1.63 -4.14
C VAL A 16 -10.36 0.74 -5.33
N GLY A 17 -9.53 1.23 -6.26
CA GLY A 17 -9.02 0.44 -7.38
C GLY A 17 -8.17 -0.75 -6.94
N MET A 18 -7.25 -0.54 -5.99
CA MET A 18 -6.46 -1.61 -5.38
C MET A 18 -7.34 -2.66 -4.70
N LEU A 19 -8.38 -2.22 -3.97
CA LEU A 19 -9.34 -3.14 -3.34
C LEU A 19 -10.13 -3.93 -4.38
N SER A 20 -10.59 -3.28 -5.45
CA SER A 20 -11.29 -3.95 -6.56
C SER A 20 -10.40 -5.02 -7.20
N ASP A 21 -9.13 -4.70 -7.48
CA ASP A 21 -8.15 -5.63 -8.03
C ASP A 21 -7.87 -6.81 -7.07
N PHE A 22 -7.69 -6.53 -5.77
CA PHE A 22 -7.50 -7.56 -4.75
C PHE A 22 -8.71 -8.50 -4.67
N THR A 23 -9.93 -7.96 -4.68
CA THR A 23 -11.16 -8.78 -4.58
C THR A 23 -11.44 -9.61 -5.82
N ALA A 24 -10.96 -9.17 -6.99
CA ALA A 24 -11.07 -9.93 -8.24
C ALA A 24 -10.04 -11.06 -8.33
N ASP A 25 -8.93 -10.96 -7.59
CA ASP A 25 -7.92 -12.01 -7.50
C ASP A 25 -8.45 -13.20 -6.68
N ALA A 26 -8.51 -14.38 -7.32
CA ALA A 26 -9.06 -15.60 -6.71
C ALA A 26 -8.17 -16.20 -5.59
N CYS A 27 -6.98 -15.64 -5.36
CA CYS A 27 -6.06 -16.10 -4.31
C CYS A 27 -6.59 -15.76 -2.91
N ARG A 28 -6.87 -16.82 -2.12
CA ARG A 28 -7.56 -16.77 -0.82
C ARG A 28 -6.71 -16.41 0.40
N ASP A 29 -5.44 -16.06 0.20
CA ASP A 29 -4.59 -15.66 1.32
C ASP A 29 -4.98 -14.24 1.75
N ALA A 30 -5.79 -14.15 2.80
CA ALA A 30 -6.22 -12.87 3.38
C ALA A 30 -5.02 -12.20 4.08
N PRO A 31 -4.44 -11.13 3.52
CA PRO A 31 -3.27 -10.50 4.12
C PRO A 31 -3.66 -9.71 5.37
N GLY A 32 -2.69 -9.37 6.22
CA GLY A 32 -2.89 -8.48 7.37
C GLY A 32 -3.29 -7.04 6.96
N GLY A 33 -3.09 -6.70 5.69
CA GLY A 33 -3.51 -5.46 5.07
C GLY A 33 -3.12 -5.39 3.60
N LEU A 34 -3.45 -4.29 2.95
CA LEU A 34 -3.01 -3.93 1.61
C LEU A 34 -2.29 -2.59 1.70
N MET A 35 -1.20 -2.46 0.97
CA MET A 35 -0.44 -1.22 0.85
C MET A 35 -0.34 -0.83 -0.61
N LEU A 36 -0.57 0.45 -0.91
CA LEU A 36 -0.33 1.04 -2.22
C LEU A 36 0.76 2.10 -2.12
N ALA A 37 1.85 1.91 -2.87
CA ALA A 37 2.84 2.96 -3.09
C ALA A 37 2.68 3.58 -4.48
N THR A 38 2.40 4.87 -4.52
CA THR A 38 2.29 5.65 -5.76
C THR A 38 3.56 6.46 -5.93
N PHE A 39 4.44 6.09 -6.85
CA PHE A 39 5.68 6.80 -7.15
C PHE A 39 5.45 7.85 -8.23
N GLY A 40 4.90 9.00 -7.84
CA GLY A 40 4.61 10.14 -8.72
C GLY A 40 5.47 11.36 -8.44
N THR A 41 4.94 12.56 -8.72
CA THR A 41 5.57 13.84 -8.35
C THR A 41 5.82 13.93 -6.85
N ALA A 42 4.81 13.55 -6.06
CA ALA A 42 4.99 13.11 -4.69
C ALA A 42 4.88 11.58 -4.66
N THR A 43 5.62 10.95 -3.76
CA THR A 43 5.38 9.56 -3.43
C THR A 43 4.38 9.48 -2.28
N THR A 44 3.38 8.63 -2.41
CA THR A 44 2.44 8.33 -1.32
C THR A 44 2.48 6.84 -1.03
N ILE A 45 2.31 6.47 0.25
CA ILE A 45 2.25 5.08 0.69
C ILE A 45 1.03 4.94 1.58
N ASP A 46 -0.03 4.32 1.06
CA ASP A 46 -1.33 4.24 1.70
C ASP A 46 -1.63 2.82 2.18
N THR A 47 -2.15 2.66 3.39
CA THR A 47 -2.42 1.34 3.99
C THR A 47 -3.90 1.18 4.30
N ALA A 48 -4.47 0.06 3.85
CA ALA A 48 -5.82 -0.37 4.19
C ALA A 48 -5.79 -1.74 4.88
N THR A 49 -6.62 -1.95 5.89
CA THR A 49 -6.70 -3.24 6.60
C THR A 49 -8.15 -3.69 6.69
N PRO A 50 -8.41 -5.00 6.87
CA PRO A 50 -9.73 -5.47 7.24
C PRO A 50 -10.21 -4.80 8.54
N ASP A 51 -11.45 -4.34 8.56
CA ASP A 51 -12.05 -3.56 9.66
C ASP A 51 -12.18 -4.36 10.97
N ALA A 52 -12.22 -5.70 10.87
CA ALA A 52 -12.24 -6.61 12.01
C ALA A 52 -10.93 -6.66 12.82
N VAL A 53 -9.86 -6.00 12.38
CA VAL A 53 -8.61 -5.91 13.14
C VAL A 53 -8.69 -4.69 14.05
N ALA A 54 -9.19 -4.89 15.27
CA ALA A 54 -9.20 -3.87 16.32
C ALA A 54 -7.78 -3.34 16.55
N PRO A 55 -7.58 -2.02 16.74
CA PRO A 55 -6.28 -1.49 17.11
C PRO A 55 -5.92 -1.89 18.55
N ASP A 56 -4.71 -2.43 18.70
CA ASP A 56 -3.90 -2.55 19.92
C ASP A 56 -4.66 -2.83 21.24
N THR A 57 -4.95 -4.10 21.50
CA THR A 57 -4.95 -4.60 22.88
C THR A 57 -3.77 -5.54 23.04
N ILE A 58 -2.72 -5.10 23.73
CA ILE A 58 -1.71 -6.01 24.27
C ILE A 58 -2.47 -6.95 25.22
N ALA A 59 -2.74 -8.17 24.77
CA ALA A 59 -3.43 -9.16 25.58
C ALA A 59 -2.52 -9.57 26.74
N MET A 60 -2.84 -9.09 27.95
CA MET A 60 -2.47 -9.79 29.18
C MET A 60 -3.15 -11.18 29.15
N PRO A 61 -2.48 -12.26 29.61
CA PRO A 61 -3.09 -13.59 29.58
C PRO A 61 -4.23 -13.65 30.61
N ALA A 62 -5.47 -13.45 30.16
CA ALA A 62 -6.65 -13.64 30.98
C ALA A 62 -6.98 -15.13 31.06
N SER A 63 -6.90 -15.64 32.28
CA SER A 63 -7.31 -16.97 32.72
C SER A 63 -8.69 -17.38 32.19
N ASN A 64 -8.74 -18.59 31.64
CA ASN A 64 -9.86 -19.52 31.51
C ASN A 64 -11.28 -18.90 31.64
N ARG A 65 -11.89 -18.55 30.50
CA ARG A 65 -13.35 -18.47 30.36
C ARG A 65 -13.80 -19.36 29.21
N THR A 66 -14.60 -20.35 29.57
CA THR A 66 -15.24 -21.32 28.69
C THR A 66 -16.19 -20.60 27.75
N ALA A 67 -15.84 -20.49 26.46
CA ALA A 67 -16.70 -19.89 25.44
C ALA A 67 -17.70 -20.93 24.92
N THR A 68 -18.99 -20.69 25.12
CA THR A 68 -20.06 -21.31 24.34
C THR A 68 -19.88 -20.88 22.88
N ARG A 69 -19.60 -21.84 21.99
CA ARG A 69 -19.55 -21.62 20.54
C ARG A 69 -20.97 -21.38 20.05
N ASP A 70 -21.31 -20.12 19.77
CA ASP A 70 -22.46 -19.81 18.93
C ASP A 70 -22.19 -20.33 17.51
N VAL A 71 -22.97 -21.32 17.10
CA VAL A 71 -22.96 -21.86 15.74
C VAL A 71 -23.74 -20.89 14.85
N GLN A 72 -23.04 -20.12 14.03
CA GLN A 72 -23.64 -19.28 13.00
C GLN A 72 -24.33 -20.16 11.94
N PRO A 73 -25.59 -19.88 11.52
CA PRO A 73 -26.29 -20.69 10.53
C PRO A 73 -25.58 -20.66 9.17
N ALA A 74 -25.40 -21.83 8.57
CA ALA A 74 -24.85 -22.00 7.22
C ALA A 74 -25.83 -21.43 6.19
N GLY A 75 -25.47 -20.32 5.53
CA GLY A 75 -26.26 -19.77 4.41
C GLY A 75 -26.31 -18.25 4.31
N ALA A 76 -25.88 -17.49 5.32
CA ALA A 76 -25.75 -16.05 5.18
C ALA A 76 -24.52 -15.72 4.31
N ALA A 77 -24.74 -15.12 3.13
CA ALA A 77 -23.67 -14.56 2.32
C ALA A 77 -22.80 -13.66 3.21
N ARG A 78 -21.55 -14.06 3.46
CA ARG A 78 -20.62 -13.32 4.30
C ARG A 78 -20.51 -11.92 3.71
N ARG A 79 -21.02 -10.90 4.42
CA ARG A 79 -20.82 -9.50 4.03
C ARG A 79 -19.32 -9.34 3.74
N PRO A 80 -18.93 -8.76 2.59
CA PRO A 80 -17.53 -8.54 2.30
C PRO A 80 -16.94 -7.79 3.49
N ALA A 81 -15.78 -8.24 3.97
CA ALA A 81 -15.11 -7.59 5.09
C ALA A 81 -14.97 -6.11 4.75
N ALA A 82 -15.47 -5.23 5.62
CA ALA A 82 -15.23 -3.81 5.46
C ALA A 82 -13.72 -3.57 5.52
N TRP A 83 -13.23 -2.62 4.73
CA TRP A 83 -11.81 -2.23 4.71
C TRP A 83 -11.70 -0.81 5.26
N ALA A 84 -10.74 -0.60 6.14
CA ALA A 84 -10.50 0.68 6.77
C ALA A 84 -9.14 1.24 6.33
N PHE A 85 -9.11 2.50 5.91
CA PHE A 85 -7.87 3.24 5.68
C PHE A 85 -7.18 3.51 7.03
N ARG A 86 -5.93 3.06 7.18
CA ARG A 86 -5.16 3.17 8.42
C ARG A 86 -4.16 4.32 8.44
N GLY A 87 -4.03 5.05 7.34
CA GLY A 87 -3.03 6.10 7.21
C GLY A 87 -1.99 5.77 6.16
N GLY A 88 -1.02 6.68 6.03
CA GLY A 88 0.02 6.57 5.04
C GLY A 88 1.14 7.57 5.22
N LEU A 89 2.10 7.53 4.31
CA LEU A 89 3.20 8.48 4.21
C LEU A 89 3.05 9.33 2.95
N ILE A 90 3.51 10.58 3.02
CA ILE A 90 3.75 11.44 1.87
C ILE A 90 5.20 11.87 1.95
N LEU A 91 5.94 11.68 0.86
CA LEU A 91 7.33 12.09 0.73
C LEU A 91 7.58 12.63 -0.68
N PRO A 92 8.64 13.43 -0.90
CA PRO A 92 8.98 13.90 -2.24
C PRO A 92 9.15 12.71 -3.20
N GLY A 93 8.65 12.85 -4.42
CA GLY A 93 8.87 11.85 -5.46
C GLY A 93 10.34 11.81 -5.92
N PRO A 94 10.77 10.77 -6.65
CA PRO A 94 12.16 10.60 -7.06
C PRO A 94 12.71 11.82 -7.82
N ALA A 95 11.97 12.28 -8.84
CA ALA A 95 12.35 13.46 -9.61
C ALA A 95 12.39 14.73 -8.74
N MET A 96 11.46 14.88 -7.79
CA MET A 96 11.45 16.02 -6.87
C MET A 96 12.66 15.99 -5.92
N MET A 97 13.03 14.83 -5.38
CA MET A 97 14.23 14.67 -4.54
C MET A 97 15.48 15.04 -5.32
N HIS A 98 15.60 14.54 -6.54
CA HIS A 98 16.72 14.84 -7.42
C HIS A 98 16.83 16.34 -7.71
N SER A 99 15.74 16.97 -8.17
CA SER A 99 15.76 18.41 -8.44
C SER A 99 15.98 19.26 -7.18
N ALA A 100 15.57 18.79 -6.01
CA ALA A 100 15.84 19.48 -4.74
C ALA A 100 17.34 19.47 -4.40
N LEU A 101 18.04 18.37 -4.66
CA LEU A 101 19.49 18.28 -4.50
C LEU A 101 20.22 19.18 -5.50
N ALA A 102 19.84 19.15 -6.78
CA ALA A 102 20.45 19.98 -7.82
C ALA A 102 20.27 21.48 -7.56
N ARG A 103 19.09 21.93 -7.10
CA ARG A 103 18.84 23.34 -6.77
C ARG A 103 19.38 23.77 -5.41
N GLY A 104 19.40 22.86 -4.44
CA GLY A 104 19.72 23.15 -3.06
C GLY A 104 21.23 23.08 -2.74
N THR A 105 22.06 22.71 -3.71
CA THR A 105 23.50 22.52 -3.50
C THR A 105 24.30 23.13 -4.65
N ALA A 106 25.52 23.60 -4.36
CA ALA A 106 26.32 24.33 -5.33
C ALA A 106 26.99 23.44 -6.41
N LEU A 107 27.04 22.11 -6.21
CA LEU A 107 27.93 21.21 -6.96
C LEU A 107 27.28 19.90 -7.41
N LEU A 108 25.96 19.71 -7.21
CA LEU A 108 25.32 18.47 -7.65
C LEU A 108 24.71 18.64 -9.05
N PRO A 109 25.10 17.79 -10.02
CA PRO A 109 24.60 17.84 -11.39
C PRO A 109 23.15 17.33 -11.50
N ASP A 110 22.41 17.89 -12.45
CA ASP A 110 21.06 17.44 -12.84
C ASP A 110 21.16 16.39 -13.97
N ALA A 111 21.60 15.18 -13.64
CA ALA A 111 21.69 14.06 -14.57
C ALA A 111 21.42 12.71 -13.89
N ASP A 112 21.21 11.67 -14.69
CA ASP A 112 20.91 10.32 -14.20
C ASP A 112 22.18 9.56 -13.76
N GLY A 113 22.02 8.70 -12.77
CA GLY A 113 23.04 7.76 -12.28
C GLY A 113 22.45 6.38 -12.06
N GLU A 114 23.31 5.42 -11.72
CA GLU A 114 22.89 4.04 -11.44
C GLU A 114 22.83 3.75 -9.94
N VAL A 115 21.93 2.85 -9.54
CA VAL A 115 21.84 2.41 -8.15
C VAL A 115 22.93 1.39 -7.85
N ALA A 116 23.72 1.64 -6.81
CA ALA A 116 24.79 0.76 -6.34
C ALA A 116 24.83 0.72 -4.80
N ASP A 117 25.35 -0.38 -4.25
CA ASP A 117 25.47 -0.54 -2.79
C ASP A 117 26.49 0.43 -2.18
N TYR A 118 27.59 0.67 -2.90
CA TYR A 118 28.69 1.56 -2.50
C TYR A 118 29.07 2.48 -3.68
N PRO A 119 28.25 3.49 -3.98
CA PRO A 119 28.48 4.36 -5.13
C PRO A 119 29.74 5.23 -4.91
N THR A 120 30.62 5.25 -5.91
CA THR A 120 31.85 6.08 -5.90
C THR A 120 31.76 7.30 -6.82
N ARG A 121 30.64 7.46 -7.53
CA ARG A 121 30.33 8.62 -8.38
C ARG A 121 29.15 9.37 -7.80
N THR A 122 29.17 10.71 -7.92
CA THR A 122 28.13 11.60 -7.39
C THR A 122 26.74 11.27 -7.92
N LEU A 123 26.61 11.02 -9.24
CA LEU A 123 25.32 10.69 -9.86
C LEU A 123 24.74 9.38 -9.31
N ASP A 124 25.59 8.36 -9.17
CA ASP A 124 25.21 7.06 -8.62
C ASP A 124 24.86 7.19 -7.13
N ALA A 125 25.57 8.05 -6.38
CA ALA A 125 25.28 8.33 -4.97
C ALA A 125 23.91 9.02 -4.79
N ILE A 126 23.56 9.96 -5.66
CA ILE A 126 22.24 10.59 -5.68
C ILE A 126 21.17 9.55 -6.02
N ALA A 127 21.34 8.81 -7.12
CA ALA A 127 20.38 7.79 -7.57
C ALA A 127 20.16 6.72 -6.49
N SER A 128 21.24 6.19 -5.92
CA SER A 128 21.21 5.19 -4.85
C SER A 128 20.55 5.75 -3.58
N GLY A 129 20.87 6.96 -3.17
CA GLY A 129 20.27 7.61 -1.99
C GLY A 129 18.76 7.83 -2.15
N ILE A 130 18.32 8.30 -3.32
CA ILE A 130 16.90 8.45 -3.64
C ILE A 130 16.21 7.09 -3.63
N ALA A 131 16.76 6.10 -4.32
CA ALA A 131 16.18 4.75 -4.37
C ALA A 131 16.06 4.12 -2.98
N ALA A 132 17.12 4.22 -2.16
CA ALA A 132 17.13 3.74 -0.79
C ALA A 132 16.11 4.45 0.10
N ALA A 133 15.92 5.77 -0.06
CA ALA A 133 14.92 6.52 0.70
C ALA A 133 13.48 6.10 0.35
N GLN A 134 13.19 5.94 -0.95
CA GLN A 134 11.87 5.54 -1.44
C GLN A 134 11.54 4.09 -1.04
N ALA A 135 12.47 3.16 -1.28
CA ALA A 135 12.31 1.75 -0.90
C ALA A 135 12.24 1.57 0.62
N GLY A 136 13.09 2.29 1.35
CA GLY A 136 13.11 2.25 2.82
C GLY A 136 11.80 2.75 3.44
N ALA A 137 11.17 3.79 2.89
CA ALA A 137 9.86 4.26 3.34
C ALA A 137 8.77 3.20 3.17
N LEU A 138 8.79 2.48 2.04
CA LEU A 138 7.88 1.37 1.75
C LEU A 138 8.11 0.19 2.70
N VAL A 139 9.36 -0.26 2.84
CA VAL A 139 9.73 -1.38 3.72
C VAL A 139 9.42 -1.05 5.19
N ARG A 140 9.65 0.20 5.61
CA ARG A 140 9.26 0.67 6.95
C ARG A 140 7.75 0.51 7.17
N GLN A 141 6.90 0.98 6.25
CA GLN A 141 5.44 0.82 6.39
C GLN A 141 5.01 -0.65 6.34
N TRP A 142 5.66 -1.46 5.50
CA TRP A 142 5.40 -2.90 5.43
C TRP A 142 5.70 -3.59 6.77
N ALA A 143 6.85 -3.28 7.38
CA ALA A 143 7.23 -3.81 8.69
C ALA A 143 6.29 -3.37 9.81
N VAL A 144 5.81 -2.11 9.78
CA VAL A 144 4.78 -1.62 10.72
C VAL A 144 3.49 -2.42 10.58
N GLY A 145 3.04 -2.68 9.35
CA GLY A 145 1.85 -3.49 9.08
C GLY A 145 1.99 -4.92 9.61
N LEU A 146 3.12 -5.57 9.31
CA LEU A 146 3.42 -6.91 9.84
C LEU A 146 3.38 -6.94 11.37
N LYS A 147 4.06 -5.99 12.03
CA LYS A 147 4.12 -5.92 13.50
C LYS A 147 2.73 -5.73 14.13
N ARG A 148 1.88 -4.89 13.53
CA ARG A 148 0.54 -4.56 14.07
C ARG A 148 -0.49 -5.65 13.83
N HIS A 149 -0.42 -6.36 12.71
CA HIS A 149 -1.47 -7.28 12.27
C HIS A 149 -1.07 -8.75 12.30
N GLY A 150 0.18 -9.06 12.68
CA GLY A 150 0.73 -10.42 12.72
C GLY A 150 0.91 -11.07 11.34
N GLN A 151 0.44 -10.42 10.28
CA GLN A 151 0.56 -10.85 8.90
C GLN A 151 1.05 -9.68 8.04
N PRO A 152 1.93 -9.93 7.06
CA PRO A 152 2.46 -8.86 6.24
C PRO A 152 1.37 -8.31 5.31
N PRO A 153 1.35 -6.98 5.08
CA PRO A 153 0.47 -6.43 4.07
C PRO A 153 0.94 -6.83 2.67
N ARG A 154 -0.01 -7.02 1.75
CA ARG A 154 0.30 -7.19 0.32
C ARG A 154 0.63 -5.83 -0.28
N VAL A 155 1.76 -5.75 -0.98
CA VAL A 155 2.28 -4.49 -1.55
C VAL A 155 1.85 -4.35 -3.01
N TYR A 156 1.28 -3.20 -3.32
CA TYR A 156 0.95 -2.73 -4.65
C TYR A 156 1.74 -1.46 -4.97
N VAL A 157 2.09 -1.28 -6.24
CA VAL A 157 2.90 -0.16 -6.71
C VAL A 157 2.33 0.42 -7.99
N THR A 158 2.42 1.73 -8.14
CA THR A 158 2.01 2.46 -9.35
C THR A 158 2.86 3.72 -9.55
N GLY A 159 2.63 4.47 -10.64
CA GLY A 159 3.23 5.78 -10.89
C GLY A 159 4.47 5.75 -11.80
N GLY A 160 4.72 6.88 -12.47
CA GLY A 160 5.79 7.02 -13.46
C GLY A 160 7.21 6.94 -12.92
N GLY A 161 7.41 7.13 -11.61
CA GLY A 161 8.72 6.96 -10.96
C GLY A 161 9.08 5.51 -10.66
N TRP A 162 8.14 4.56 -10.83
CA TRP A 162 8.37 3.14 -10.51
C TRP A 162 9.53 2.50 -11.28
N PRO A 163 9.71 2.69 -12.60
CA PRO A 163 10.76 1.99 -13.35
C PRO A 163 12.17 2.22 -12.78
N ALA A 164 12.48 3.44 -12.35
CA ALA A 164 13.76 3.78 -11.76
C ALA A 164 13.99 3.18 -10.36
N LEU A 165 12.91 2.82 -9.65
CA LEU A 165 12.94 2.33 -8.27
C LEU A 165 12.74 0.81 -8.17
N ALA A 166 12.24 0.19 -9.24
CA ALA A 166 11.66 -1.15 -9.17
C ALA A 166 12.62 -2.18 -8.58
N ASP A 167 13.89 -2.14 -8.98
CA ASP A 167 14.86 -3.14 -8.55
C ASP A 167 15.28 -2.96 -7.09
N GLU A 168 15.46 -1.71 -6.63
CA GLU A 168 15.77 -1.44 -5.23
C GLU A 168 14.59 -1.78 -4.31
N VAL A 169 13.35 -1.45 -4.71
CA VAL A 169 12.16 -1.83 -3.95
C VAL A 169 12.02 -3.35 -3.87
N LYS A 170 12.20 -4.08 -4.98
CA LYS A 170 12.16 -5.55 -4.99
C LYS A 170 13.23 -6.12 -4.06
N ARG A 171 14.47 -5.64 -4.14
CA ARG A 171 15.59 -6.10 -3.29
C ARG A 171 15.29 -5.89 -1.81
N GLN A 172 14.95 -4.68 -1.40
CA GLN A 172 14.73 -4.38 0.01
C GLN A 172 13.48 -5.09 0.56
N LEU A 173 12.40 -5.18 -0.22
CA LEU A 173 11.20 -5.90 0.21
C LEU A 173 11.47 -7.40 0.37
N ALA A 174 12.19 -8.02 -0.57
CA ALA A 174 12.57 -9.43 -0.48
C ALA A 174 13.48 -9.70 0.72
N HIS A 175 14.42 -8.78 0.99
CA HIS A 175 15.29 -8.85 2.17
C HIS A 175 14.48 -8.77 3.47
N ALA A 176 13.57 -7.79 3.59
CA ALA A 176 12.73 -7.63 4.77
C ALA A 176 11.80 -8.84 4.99
N GLN A 177 11.25 -9.42 3.92
CA GLN A 177 10.45 -10.64 3.97
C GLN A 177 11.28 -11.84 4.46
N ALA A 178 12.50 -12.01 3.96
CA ALA A 178 13.40 -13.07 4.39
C ALA A 178 13.79 -12.93 5.87
N GLN A 179 14.14 -11.72 6.32
CA GLN A 179 14.47 -11.46 7.73
C GLN A 179 13.30 -11.72 8.67
N ALA A 180 12.07 -11.45 8.23
CA ALA A 180 10.87 -11.72 8.99
C ALA A 180 10.43 -13.20 8.95
N GLY A 181 11.09 -14.05 8.15
CA GLY A 181 10.72 -15.46 8.00
C GLY A 181 9.36 -15.66 7.33
N VAL A 182 8.89 -14.70 6.52
CA VAL A 182 7.61 -14.79 5.80
C VAL A 182 7.82 -15.17 4.33
N ALA A 183 6.81 -15.78 3.72
CA ALA A 183 6.85 -16.12 2.30
C ALA A 183 7.11 -14.88 1.44
N GLN A 184 8.06 -14.96 0.52
CA GLN A 184 8.36 -13.87 -0.39
C GLN A 184 7.18 -13.60 -1.32
N ARG A 185 6.80 -12.33 -1.41
CA ARG A 185 5.72 -11.86 -2.28
C ARG A 185 6.19 -10.56 -2.94
N PRO A 186 6.41 -10.54 -4.27
CA PRO A 186 6.82 -9.34 -4.96
C PRO A 186 5.72 -8.27 -4.92
N ALA A 187 6.12 -7.01 -5.04
CA ALA A 187 5.18 -5.92 -5.22
C ALA A 187 4.40 -6.10 -6.53
N ARG A 188 3.08 -5.91 -6.48
CA ARG A 188 2.20 -6.01 -7.66
C ARG A 188 2.02 -4.64 -8.32
N TRP A 189 2.31 -4.56 -9.61
CA TRP A 189 2.06 -3.38 -10.41
C TRP A 189 0.56 -3.17 -10.65
N LEU A 190 0.07 -1.94 -10.43
CA LEU A 190 -1.26 -1.49 -10.84
C LEU A 190 -1.11 -0.37 -11.87
N PRO A 191 -1.60 -0.55 -13.10
CA PRO A 191 -1.39 0.42 -14.17
C PRO A 191 -2.17 1.72 -13.97
N ALA A 192 -3.40 1.65 -13.49
CA ALA A 192 -4.28 2.82 -13.40
C ALA A 192 -5.27 2.74 -12.22
N PRO A 193 -4.80 2.62 -10.97
CA PRO A 193 -5.67 2.35 -9.81
C PRO A 193 -6.73 3.44 -9.58
N VAL A 194 -6.46 4.70 -9.94
CA VAL A 194 -7.48 5.78 -9.91
C VAL A 194 -8.66 5.46 -10.83
N LEU A 195 -8.36 5.07 -12.08
CA LEU A 195 -9.39 4.77 -13.09
C LEU A 195 -10.13 3.47 -12.73
N ASP A 196 -9.40 2.47 -12.21
CA ASP A 196 -9.99 1.23 -11.73
C ASP A 196 -10.96 1.48 -10.58
N GLY A 197 -10.60 2.38 -9.65
CA GLY A 197 -11.45 2.80 -8.54
C GLY A 197 -12.69 3.55 -9.02
N LEU A 198 -12.55 4.47 -9.97
CA LEU A 198 -13.68 5.16 -10.59
C LEU A 198 -14.64 4.17 -11.27
N ALA A 199 -14.10 3.20 -12.00
CA ALA A 199 -14.88 2.16 -12.65
C ALA A 199 -15.61 1.26 -11.62
N ALA A 200 -14.95 0.92 -10.50
CA ALA A 200 -15.57 0.16 -9.42
C ALA A 200 -16.72 0.92 -8.74
N MET A 201 -16.55 2.23 -8.52
CA MET A 201 -17.60 3.11 -8.00
C MET A 201 -18.79 3.21 -8.96
N ALA A 202 -18.52 3.39 -10.26
CA ALA A 202 -19.57 3.44 -11.27
C ALA A 202 -20.39 2.14 -11.32
N ARG A 203 -19.74 0.97 -11.29
CA ARG A 203 -20.44 -0.33 -11.22
C ARG A 203 -21.32 -0.47 -9.97
N SER A 204 -20.84 0.02 -8.83
CA SER A 204 -21.56 -0.05 -7.56
C SER A 204 -22.75 0.93 -7.51
N GLY A 205 -22.62 2.12 -8.14
CA GLY A 205 -23.70 3.10 -8.27
C GLY A 205 -24.77 2.70 -9.28
N VAL A 206 -24.40 2.07 -10.39
CA VAL A 206 -25.36 1.57 -11.41
C VAL A 206 -26.23 0.44 -10.88
N GLY A 207 -25.72 -0.41 -9.96
CA GLY A 207 -26.51 -1.44 -9.29
C GLY A 207 -27.54 -0.89 -8.28
N ALA A 208 -27.23 0.22 -7.62
CA ALA A 208 -28.17 0.90 -6.71
C ALA A 208 -29.31 1.62 -7.46
N ALA A 209 -29.03 2.17 -8.64
CA ALA A 209 -30.06 2.78 -9.50
C ALA A 209 -30.96 1.74 -10.17
N ALA A 210 -30.42 0.59 -10.59
CA ALA A 210 -31.19 -0.49 -11.21
C ALA A 210 -32.15 -1.20 -10.23
N SER A 211 -31.81 -1.25 -8.94
CA SER A 211 -32.69 -1.80 -7.90
C SER A 211 -33.78 -0.83 -7.42
N ALA A 212 -33.63 0.47 -7.68
CA ALA A 212 -34.64 1.48 -7.40
C ALA A 212 -35.71 1.62 -8.50
N GLY A 213 -35.52 0.98 -9.67
CA GLY A 213 -36.40 1.10 -10.84
C GLY A 213 -37.49 0.02 -11.01
N VAL A 214 -37.65 -0.91 -10.06
CA VAL A 214 -38.64 -2.01 -10.14
C VAL A 214 -39.78 -1.84 -9.11
N ALA A 215 -39.95 -0.64 -8.58
CA ALA A 215 -41.09 -0.28 -7.72
C ALA A 215 -41.81 0.94 -8.32
N GLN A 216 -42.49 0.74 -9.45
CA GLN A 216 -43.61 1.56 -9.91
C GLN A 216 -44.72 0.67 -10.43
#